data_AF-A0AAN6PRX1-F1
#
_entry.id   AF-A0AAN6PRX1-F1
#
_cell.length_a   1.000
_cell.length_b   1.000
_cell.length_c   1.000
_cell.angle_alpha   90.00
_cell.angle_beta   90.00
_cell.angle_gamma   90.00
#
_symmetry.space_group_name_H-M   'P 1'
#
loop_
_entity.id
_entity.type
_entity.pdbx_description
1 polymer ?
#
loop_
_entity_poly.entity_id
_entity_poly.type
_entity_poly.pdbx_seq_one_letter_code
_entity_poly.pdbx_strand_id
1 'polypeptide(L)'
;LLCSVRLVIDPVAQVLVCARPECLIGLSPKPEQVSSHLKRKHDVPNDPRSRVARLLRHRTPALQNPPDAPLRTDRSRPDPYLRKFEGFACKFCDYRTISKQNTSRHIGDRHKQEGGQLSTRPVAMFLPVYLQAWIRNPPEGRYWVVCEDGNEPRPVGDRDAFVHLDGLLRREQQHNQRLANDAAMATLNPKPAYPELRPWLERTGWEVTYQ
;
A
#
# COMPACT_ATOMS: atom_id res chain seq x y z
N LEU A 1 8.72 32.40 5.98
CA LEU A 1 8.93 32.16 7.42
C LEU A 1 8.72 30.70 7.82
N LEU A 2 7.60 30.06 7.45
CA LEU A 2 7.43 28.62 7.72
C LEU A 2 8.38 27.76 6.86
N CYS A 3 8.55 28.11 5.58
CA CYS A 3 9.44 27.37 4.67
C CYS A 3 10.92 27.39 5.13
N SER A 4 11.39 28.47 5.78
CA SER A 4 12.78 28.57 6.25
C SER A 4 13.09 27.59 7.39
N VAL A 5 12.08 27.09 8.10
CA VAL A 5 12.23 26.02 9.10
C VAL A 5 11.68 24.67 8.62
N ARG A 6 11.29 24.58 7.34
CA ARG A 6 10.66 23.42 6.69
C ARG A 6 9.34 22.99 7.36
N LEU A 7 8.51 23.98 7.67
CA LEU A 7 7.11 23.76 8.04
C LEU A 7 6.20 24.09 6.85
N VAL A 8 5.20 23.23 6.63
CA VAL A 8 4.18 23.39 5.60
C VAL A 8 2.81 23.32 6.27
N ILE A 9 1.81 24.01 5.74
CA ILE A 9 0.44 23.88 6.21
C ILE A 9 -0.37 23.18 5.13
N ASP A 10 -1.08 22.14 5.52
CA ASP A 10 -2.08 21.53 4.66
C ASP A 10 -3.26 22.50 4.45
N PRO A 11 -3.58 22.87 3.20
CA PRO A 11 -4.60 23.88 2.93
C PRO A 11 -6.04 23.38 3.17
N VAL A 12 -6.28 22.07 3.18
CA VAL A 12 -7.61 21.48 3.31
C VAL A 12 -7.91 21.14 4.77
N ALA A 13 -7.08 20.31 5.38
CA ALA A 13 -7.20 19.87 6.76
C ALA A 13 -6.69 20.91 7.78
N GLN A 14 -6.01 21.97 7.32
CA GLN A 14 -5.45 23.02 8.17
C GLN A 14 -4.50 22.45 9.25
N VAL A 15 -3.70 21.45 8.88
CA VAL A 15 -2.71 20.82 9.77
C VAL A 15 -1.32 21.38 9.48
N LEU A 16 -0.58 21.73 10.53
CA LEU A 16 0.83 22.12 10.42
C LEU A 16 1.70 20.86 10.31
N VAL A 17 2.51 20.75 9.27
CA VAL A 17 3.36 19.58 8.99
C VAL A 17 4.83 19.97 9.06
N CYS A 18 5.63 19.15 9.73
CA CYS A 18 7.08 19.20 9.66
C CYS A 18 7.55 18.44 8.41
N ALA A 19 7.91 19.20 7.38
CA ALA A 19 8.34 18.70 6.06
C ALA A 19 9.83 18.30 6.02
N ARG A 20 10.44 18.05 7.18
CA ARG A 20 11.82 17.55 7.26
C ARG A 20 11.81 16.03 7.08
N PRO A 21 12.72 15.45 6.27
CA PRO A 21 12.73 14.01 5.94
C PRO A 21 12.73 13.08 7.16
N GLU A 22 13.41 13.48 8.24
CA GLU A 22 13.48 12.73 9.49
C GLU A 22 12.14 12.70 10.26
N CYS A 23 11.23 13.66 10.00
CA CYS A 23 9.97 13.83 10.70
C CYS A 23 8.77 13.37 9.85
N LEU A 24 8.43 14.15 8.82
CA LEU A 24 7.28 13.96 7.92
C LEU A 24 5.97 13.68 8.69
N ILE A 25 5.66 14.55 9.66
CA ILE A 25 4.50 14.43 10.56
C ILE A 25 3.80 15.78 10.77
N GLY A 26 2.50 15.70 11.00
CA GLY A 26 1.69 16.76 11.58
C GLY A 26 2.11 17.09 13.02
N LEU A 27 2.09 18.37 13.34
CA LEU A 27 2.39 18.94 14.64
C LEU A 27 1.14 19.55 15.24
N SER A 28 1.04 19.52 16.57
CA SER A 28 0.04 20.33 17.27
C SER A 28 0.26 21.81 16.93
N PRO A 29 -0.80 22.58 16.66
CA PRO A 29 -0.68 23.99 16.32
C PRO A 29 -0.30 24.87 17.51
N LYS A 30 -0.23 24.30 18.72
CA LYS A 30 0.20 25.01 19.93
C LYS A 30 1.63 25.53 19.75
N PRO A 31 1.87 26.86 19.83
CA PRO A 31 3.19 27.46 19.60
C PRO A 31 4.32 26.84 20.43
N GLU A 32 4.01 26.47 21.67
CA GLU A 32 4.95 25.90 22.63
C GLU A 32 5.40 24.50 22.19
N GLN A 33 4.47 23.70 21.64
CA GLN A 33 4.76 22.37 21.12
C GLN A 33 5.59 22.44 19.84
N VAL A 34 5.27 23.37 18.93
CA VAL A 34 6.04 23.59 17.71
C VAL A 34 7.45 24.07 18.04
N SER A 35 7.60 25.03 18.94
CA SER A 35 8.91 25.54 19.38
C SER A 35 9.76 24.42 20.03
N SER A 36 9.15 23.62 20.91
CA SER A 36 9.82 22.47 21.55
C SER A 36 10.26 21.43 20.52
N HIS A 37 9.40 21.09 19.56
CA HIS A 37 9.73 20.18 18.46
C HIS A 37 10.92 20.70 17.64
N LEU A 38 10.85 21.94 17.17
CA LEU A 38 11.91 22.57 16.37
C LEU A 38 13.25 22.62 17.11
N LYS A 39 13.23 22.91 18.42
CA LYS A 39 14.43 22.91 19.26
C LYS A 39 15.00 21.50 19.43
N ARG A 40 14.17 20.54 19.86
CA ARG A 40 14.65 19.20 20.26
C ARG A 40 14.97 18.28 19.07
N LYS A 41 14.26 18.42 17.96
CA LYS A 41 14.41 17.53 16.79
C LYS A 41 15.32 18.11 15.71
N HIS A 42 15.45 19.43 15.64
CA HIS A 42 16.13 20.10 14.53
C HIS A 42 17.08 21.22 14.95
N ASP A 43 17.30 21.38 16.27
CA ASP A 43 18.18 22.39 16.87
C ASP A 43 17.98 23.82 16.31
N VAL A 44 16.72 24.19 16.05
CA VAL A 44 16.41 25.50 15.48
C VAL A 44 16.64 26.59 16.53
N PRO A 45 17.37 27.69 16.21
CA PRO A 45 17.61 28.81 17.13
C PRO A 45 16.34 29.51 17.61
N ASN A 46 16.45 30.35 18.65
CA ASN A 46 15.28 30.97 19.27
C ASN A 46 14.55 31.98 18.39
N ASP A 47 15.27 32.84 17.66
CA ASP A 47 14.66 33.85 16.81
C ASP A 47 13.64 33.28 15.79
N PRO A 48 14.00 32.32 14.91
CA PRO A 48 13.04 31.73 13.97
C PRO A 48 11.89 31.02 14.69
N ARG A 49 12.13 30.34 15.82
CA ARG A 49 11.07 29.70 16.61
C ARG A 49 10.07 30.72 17.17
N SER A 50 10.55 31.83 17.72
CA SER A 50 9.71 32.91 18.26
C SER A 50 8.86 33.56 17.17
N ARG A 51 9.44 33.77 15.98
CA ARG A 51 8.69 34.30 14.82
C ARG A 51 7.59 33.33 14.36
N VAL A 52 7.87 32.04 14.30
CA VAL A 52 6.86 31.00 14.01
C VAL A 52 5.77 31.01 15.07
N ALA A 53 6.12 31.01 16.36
CA ALA A 53 5.16 31.04 17.45
C ALA A 53 4.19 32.23 17.35
N ARG A 54 4.71 33.44 17.05
CA ARG A 54 3.89 34.64 16.85
C ARG A 54 2.94 34.50 15.66
N LEU A 55 3.41 33.93 14.54
CA LEU A 55 2.55 33.70 13.37
C LEU A 55 1.40 32.74 13.70
N LEU A 56 1.68 31.65 14.43
CA LEU A 56 0.67 30.65 14.77
C LEU A 56 -0.43 31.21 15.70
N ARG A 57 -0.08 32.11 16.63
CA ARG A 57 -1.04 32.74 17.56
C ARG A 57 -2.09 33.60 16.87
N HIS A 58 -1.71 34.26 15.78
CA HIS A 58 -2.57 35.22 15.07
C HIS A 58 -3.10 34.67 13.75
N ARG A 59 -2.95 33.36 13.51
CA ARG A 59 -3.34 32.76 12.24
C ARG A 59 -4.87 32.60 12.15
N THR A 60 -5.41 33.01 11.02
CA THR A 60 -6.79 32.73 10.61
C THR A 60 -6.79 32.10 9.22
N PRO A 61 -7.47 30.96 9.01
CA PRO A 61 -8.21 30.16 9.99
C PRO A 61 -7.30 29.48 11.02
N ALA A 62 -7.87 29.07 12.16
CA ALA A 62 -7.16 28.30 13.16
C ALA A 62 -6.73 26.94 12.58
N LEU A 63 -5.54 26.48 12.97
CA LEU A 63 -5.02 25.17 12.57
C LEU A 63 -5.67 24.06 13.42
N GLN A 64 -5.87 22.90 12.82
CA GLN A 64 -6.41 21.71 13.48
C GLN A 64 -5.30 20.91 14.16
N ASN A 65 -5.65 20.24 15.26
CA ASN A 65 -4.77 19.24 15.84
C ASN A 65 -4.73 18.00 14.93
N PRO A 66 -3.55 17.41 14.66
CA PRO A 66 -3.41 16.24 13.80
C PRO A 66 -4.36 15.05 14.10
N PRO A 67 -4.63 14.68 15.37
CA PRO A 67 -5.54 13.57 15.67
C PRO A 67 -7.01 13.87 15.34
N ASP A 68 -7.41 15.14 15.42
CA ASP A 68 -8.80 15.59 15.26
C ASP A 68 -9.09 16.06 13.83
N ALA A 69 -8.03 16.31 13.05
CA ALA A 69 -8.12 16.78 11.68
C ALA A 69 -8.86 15.78 10.77
N PRO A 70 -9.58 16.28 9.75
CA PRO A 70 -10.22 15.43 8.76
C PRO A 70 -9.18 14.57 8.06
N LEU A 71 -9.54 13.32 7.80
CA LEU A 71 -8.72 12.44 6.96
C LEU A 71 -8.88 12.84 5.50
N ARG A 72 -7.83 12.62 4.72
CA ARG A 72 -7.94 12.73 3.27
C ARG A 72 -8.80 11.61 2.74
N THR A 73 -9.39 11.85 1.58
CA THR A 73 -10.08 10.81 0.81
C THR A 73 -9.10 9.69 0.48
N ASP A 74 -9.59 8.45 0.62
CA ASP A 74 -8.83 7.28 0.22
C ASP A 74 -8.50 7.34 -1.28
N ARG A 75 -7.35 6.73 -1.63
CA ARG A 75 -6.76 6.75 -2.97
C ARG A 75 -6.35 8.15 -3.45
N SER A 76 -6.15 9.08 -2.52
CA SER A 76 -5.52 10.36 -2.83
C SER A 76 -4.06 10.18 -3.24
N ARG A 77 -3.51 11.16 -3.96
CA ARG A 77 -2.08 11.20 -4.26
C ARG A 77 -1.27 11.29 -2.96
N PRO A 78 -0.15 10.56 -2.83
CA PRO A 78 0.71 10.65 -1.67
C PRO A 78 1.19 12.08 -1.44
N ASP A 79 1.10 12.56 -0.20
CA ASP A 79 1.72 13.82 0.18
C ASP A 79 3.24 13.67 0.31
N PRO A 80 4.05 14.50 -0.36
CA PRO A 80 5.51 14.45 -0.24
C PRO A 80 6.03 14.83 1.16
N TYR A 81 5.22 15.52 1.98
CA TYR A 81 5.57 15.98 3.31
C TYR A 81 5.04 15.08 4.44
N LEU A 82 4.37 13.97 4.11
CA LEU A 82 3.95 12.97 5.08
C LEU A 82 4.61 11.63 4.82
N ARG A 83 4.85 10.90 5.92
CA ARG A 83 5.42 9.56 5.85
C ARG A 83 4.45 8.61 5.15
N LYS A 84 4.95 7.92 4.12
CA LYS A 84 4.30 6.76 3.52
C LYS A 84 4.59 5.52 4.37
N PHE A 85 3.55 4.77 4.69
CA PHE A 85 3.64 3.50 5.42
C PHE A 85 3.19 2.37 4.51
N GLU A 86 3.85 1.22 4.65
CA GLU A 86 3.33 -0.03 4.09
C GLU A 86 2.36 -0.64 5.10
N GLY A 87 1.12 -0.83 4.67
CA GLY A 87 0.08 -1.34 5.56
C GLY A 87 -0.89 -2.26 4.86
N PHE A 88 -1.99 -2.49 5.56
CA PHE A 88 -3.02 -3.43 5.20
C PHE A 88 -4.39 -2.81 5.49
N ALA A 89 -5.29 -2.89 4.52
CA ALA A 89 -6.69 -2.49 4.65
C ALA A 89 -7.58 -3.74 4.64
N CYS A 90 -8.59 -3.77 5.52
CA CYS A 90 -9.63 -4.78 5.47
C CYS A 90 -10.45 -4.61 4.18
N LYS A 91 -10.89 -5.71 3.57
CA LYS A 91 -11.78 -5.67 2.38
C LYS A 91 -13.25 -5.46 2.72
N PHE A 92 -13.63 -5.65 3.99
CA PHE A 92 -15.03 -5.71 4.42
C PHE A 92 -15.46 -4.48 5.24
N CYS A 93 -14.51 -3.69 5.75
CA CYS A 93 -14.78 -2.46 6.49
C CYS A 93 -13.60 -1.48 6.39
N ASP A 94 -13.75 -0.29 6.98
CA ASP A 94 -12.75 0.79 6.92
C ASP A 94 -11.51 0.57 7.82
N TYR A 95 -11.38 -0.61 8.43
CA TYR A 95 -10.24 -0.94 9.29
C TYR A 95 -8.94 -1.02 8.50
N ARG A 96 -7.90 -0.35 9.01
CA ARG A 96 -6.58 -0.27 8.39
C ARG A 96 -5.48 -0.13 9.43
N THR A 97 -4.34 -0.74 9.14
CA THR A 97 -3.20 -0.73 10.05
C THR A 97 -1.91 -1.06 9.31
N ILE A 98 -0.78 -0.71 9.90
CA ILE A 98 0.55 -1.07 9.41
C ILE A 98 0.97 -2.49 9.85
N SER A 99 0.23 -3.12 10.77
CA SER A 99 0.54 -4.45 11.31
C SER A 99 -0.31 -5.53 10.66
N LYS A 100 0.35 -6.46 9.92
CA LYS A 100 -0.31 -7.64 9.35
C LYS A 100 -1.04 -8.47 10.41
N GLN A 101 -0.43 -8.63 11.58
CA GLN A 101 -0.99 -9.42 12.68
C GLN A 101 -2.28 -8.78 13.23
N ASN A 102 -2.33 -7.46 13.31
CA ASN A 102 -3.52 -6.74 13.75
C ASN A 102 -4.66 -6.88 12.74
N THR A 103 -4.37 -6.78 11.44
CA THR A 103 -5.39 -7.00 10.39
C THR A 103 -5.90 -8.44 10.39
N SER A 104 -5.02 -9.44 10.50
CA SER A 104 -5.45 -10.84 10.57
C SER A 104 -6.34 -11.11 11.77
N ARG A 105 -6.00 -10.55 12.94
CA ARG A 105 -6.82 -10.66 14.16
C ARG A 105 -8.16 -9.97 13.98
N HIS A 106 -8.16 -8.74 13.45
CA HIS A 106 -9.38 -7.99 13.16
C HIS A 106 -10.35 -8.80 12.30
N ILE A 107 -9.87 -9.41 11.20
CA ILE A 107 -10.69 -10.27 10.34
C ILE A 107 -11.20 -11.49 11.11
N GLY A 108 -10.31 -12.15 11.85
CA GLY A 108 -10.67 -13.29 12.67
C GLY A 108 -11.69 -12.98 13.76
N ASP A 109 -11.80 -11.73 14.23
CA ASP A 109 -12.73 -11.34 15.28
C ASP A 109 -14.04 -10.76 14.72
N ARG A 110 -13.95 -9.92 13.69
CA ARG A 110 -15.05 -9.11 13.16
C ARG A 110 -15.68 -9.66 11.87
N HIS A 111 -14.96 -10.50 11.13
CA HIS A 111 -15.36 -11.00 9.81
C HIS A 111 -15.29 -12.54 9.69
N LYS A 112 -15.67 -13.25 10.77
CA LYS A 112 -15.64 -14.72 10.84
C LYS A 112 -16.54 -15.38 9.80
N GLN A 113 -17.71 -14.79 9.52
CA GLN A 113 -18.72 -15.38 8.63
C GLN A 113 -18.32 -15.22 7.16
N GLU A 114 -17.78 -14.05 6.81
CA GLU A 114 -17.27 -13.72 5.49
C GLU A 114 -16.06 -14.59 5.13
N GLY A 115 -15.21 -14.93 6.12
CA GLY A 115 -14.12 -15.88 5.93
C GLY A 115 -14.57 -17.31 5.65
N GLY A 116 -15.72 -17.72 6.19
CA GLY A 116 -16.30 -19.04 5.94
C GLY A 116 -16.94 -19.18 4.56
N GLN A 117 -17.58 -18.13 4.05
CA GLN A 117 -18.28 -18.16 2.76
C GLN A 117 -17.36 -18.19 1.53
N LEU A 118 -16.17 -17.60 1.62
CA LEU A 118 -15.29 -17.47 0.46
C LEU A 118 -14.46 -18.74 0.17
N SER A 119 -14.38 -19.73 1.07
CA SER A 119 -13.44 -20.88 0.97
C SER A 119 -11.99 -20.48 0.59
N THR A 120 -11.62 -19.21 0.77
CA THR A 120 -10.32 -18.67 0.40
C THR A 120 -9.44 -18.48 1.62
N ARG A 121 -8.13 -18.73 1.45
CA ARG A 121 -7.11 -18.53 2.50
C ARG A 121 -7.17 -17.10 3.08
N PRO A 122 -6.86 -16.88 4.37
CA PRO A 122 -6.91 -15.58 5.06
C PRO A 122 -6.18 -14.42 4.38
N VAL A 123 -5.17 -14.71 3.54
CA VAL A 123 -4.41 -13.72 2.75
C VAL A 123 -5.29 -13.03 1.70
N ALA A 124 -6.42 -13.62 1.32
CA ALA A 124 -7.38 -13.00 0.40
C ALA A 124 -8.31 -11.97 1.07
N MET A 125 -8.27 -11.81 2.39
CA MET A 125 -9.27 -11.04 3.16
C MET A 125 -8.84 -9.60 3.50
N PHE A 126 -7.59 -9.24 3.22
CA PHE A 126 -7.08 -7.88 3.33
C PHE A 126 -6.22 -7.52 2.11
N LEU A 127 -6.06 -6.22 1.86
CA LEU A 127 -5.25 -5.68 0.77
C LEU A 127 -4.01 -5.01 1.33
N PRO A 128 -2.82 -5.38 0.86
CA PRO A 128 -1.64 -4.55 1.04
C PRO A 128 -1.83 -3.21 0.33
N VAL A 129 -1.62 -2.12 1.07
CA VAL A 129 -1.83 -0.75 0.61
C VAL A 129 -0.73 0.16 1.11
N TYR A 130 -0.55 1.29 0.45
CA TYR A 130 0.21 2.40 1.01
C TYR A 130 -0.73 3.27 1.85
N LEU A 131 -0.30 3.57 3.07
CA LEU A 131 -1.04 4.39 4.02
C LEU A 131 -0.29 5.69 4.28
N GLN A 132 -1.03 6.77 4.50
CA GLN A 132 -0.52 7.98 5.15
C GLN A 132 -1.40 8.32 6.36
N ALA A 133 -0.80 9.07 7.29
CA ALA A 133 -1.48 9.58 8.46
C ALA A 133 -0.88 10.92 8.85
N TRP A 134 -1.64 11.73 9.57
CA TRP A 134 -1.12 12.99 10.11
C TRP A 134 -0.03 12.76 11.16
N ILE A 135 -0.07 11.65 11.90
CA ILE A 135 0.92 11.32 12.93
C ILE A 135 1.43 9.90 12.73
N ARG A 136 2.57 9.56 13.35
CA ARG A 136 3.21 8.24 13.16
C ARG A 136 2.35 7.07 13.59
N ASN A 137 1.72 7.19 14.74
CA ASN A 137 0.89 6.16 15.35
C ASN A 137 -0.48 6.76 15.65
N PRO A 138 -1.34 6.92 14.64
CA PRO A 138 -2.66 7.49 14.84
C PRO A 138 -3.50 6.58 15.75
N PRO A 139 -4.26 7.15 16.70
CA PRO A 139 -5.23 6.38 17.45
C PRO A 139 -6.26 5.77 16.47
N GLU A 140 -6.79 4.61 16.83
CA GLU A 140 -7.85 3.91 16.08
C GLU A 140 -7.51 3.61 14.61
N GLY A 141 -6.24 3.66 14.21
CA GLY A 141 -5.86 3.41 12.83
C GLY A 141 -6.36 4.48 11.87
N ARG A 142 -6.39 5.76 12.29
CA ARG A 142 -6.71 6.94 11.45
C ARG A 142 -5.65 7.20 10.36
N TYR A 143 -5.52 6.25 9.46
CA TYR A 143 -4.78 6.33 8.21
C TYR A 143 -5.74 6.65 7.05
N TRP A 144 -5.21 6.95 5.88
CA TRP A 144 -5.92 6.89 4.60
C TRP A 144 -5.03 6.19 3.57
N VAL A 145 -5.65 5.58 2.57
CA VAL A 145 -4.96 4.91 1.47
C VAL A 145 -4.46 5.94 0.47
N VAL A 146 -3.24 5.75 -0.03
CA VAL A 146 -2.67 6.57 -1.11
C VAL A 146 -2.24 5.71 -2.29
N CYS A 147 -2.33 6.28 -3.50
CA CYS A 147 -2.02 5.60 -4.76
C CYS A 147 -1.11 6.49 -5.62
N GLU A 148 -0.02 5.95 -6.16
CA GLU A 148 0.89 6.73 -7.02
C GLU A 148 0.26 7.03 -8.39
N ASP A 149 -0.40 6.03 -9.01
CA ASP A 149 -1.02 6.14 -10.34
C ASP A 149 -2.54 5.84 -10.35
N GLY A 150 -3.22 6.18 -9.26
CA GLY A 150 -4.69 6.20 -9.22
C GLY A 150 -5.41 4.85 -9.15
N ASN A 151 -4.76 3.70 -9.33
CA ASN A 151 -5.47 2.41 -9.19
C ASN A 151 -4.66 1.19 -8.73
N GLU A 152 -3.37 1.30 -8.43
CA GLU A 152 -2.60 0.11 -8.07
C GLU A 152 -2.57 -0.12 -6.55
N PRO A 153 -3.14 -1.25 -6.05
CA PRO A 153 -2.84 -1.69 -4.70
C PRO A 153 -1.35 -2.00 -4.58
N ARG A 154 -0.80 -1.88 -3.36
CA ARG A 154 0.63 -2.14 -3.14
C ARG A 154 0.93 -3.57 -3.62
N PRO A 155 1.90 -3.76 -4.52
CA PRO A 155 2.28 -5.09 -4.98
C PRO A 155 2.60 -6.00 -3.80
N VAL A 156 1.98 -7.17 -3.73
CA VAL A 156 2.22 -8.15 -2.66
C VAL A 156 3.48 -8.96 -2.99
N GLY A 157 4.64 -8.47 -2.57
CA GLY A 157 5.93 -9.12 -2.80
C GLY A 157 7.05 -8.08 -2.81
N ASP A 158 8.28 -8.51 -2.51
CA ASP A 158 9.45 -7.67 -2.76
C ASP A 158 9.61 -7.45 -4.27
N ARG A 159 10.31 -6.39 -4.69
CA ARG A 159 10.57 -6.09 -6.11
C ARG A 159 11.13 -7.30 -6.86
N ASP A 160 11.93 -8.10 -6.18
CA ASP A 160 12.52 -9.34 -6.68
C ASP A 160 11.49 -10.45 -6.95
N ALA A 161 10.42 -10.54 -6.15
CA ALA A 161 9.34 -11.48 -6.38
C ALA A 161 8.57 -11.13 -7.66
N PHE A 162 8.39 -9.85 -7.96
CA PHE A 162 7.77 -9.40 -9.21
C PHE A 162 8.63 -9.67 -10.43
N VAL A 163 9.94 -9.39 -10.34
CA VAL A 163 10.90 -9.71 -11.41
C VAL A 163 10.92 -11.21 -11.67
N HIS A 164 10.87 -12.03 -10.62
CA HIS A 164 10.83 -13.48 -10.74
C HIS A 164 9.54 -13.98 -11.42
N LEU A 165 8.38 -13.48 -10.99
CA LEU A 165 7.08 -13.84 -11.58
C LEU A 165 6.97 -13.40 -13.05
N ASP A 166 7.42 -12.20 -13.39
CA ASP A 166 7.46 -11.73 -14.78
C ASP A 166 8.38 -12.60 -15.65
N GLY A 167 9.52 -13.03 -15.08
CA GLY A 167 10.42 -13.99 -15.70
C GLY A 167 9.83 -15.38 -15.89
N LEU A 168 8.96 -15.85 -14.99
CA LEU A 168 8.19 -17.08 -15.16
C LEU A 168 7.14 -16.93 -16.27
N LEU A 169 6.38 -15.84 -16.25
CA LEU A 169 5.33 -15.57 -17.23
C LEU A 169 5.88 -15.50 -18.66
N ARG A 170 7.02 -14.81 -18.85
CA ARG A 170 7.70 -14.73 -20.14
C ARG A 170 8.18 -16.10 -20.63
N ARG A 171 8.70 -16.94 -19.73
CA ARG A 171 9.11 -18.32 -20.07
C ARG A 171 7.92 -19.18 -20.49
N GLU A 172 6.80 -19.06 -19.78
CA GLU A 172 5.58 -19.78 -20.10
C GLU A 172 4.99 -19.36 -21.46
N GLN A 173 4.95 -18.06 -21.74
CA GLN A 173 4.53 -17.54 -23.06
C GLN A 173 5.42 -18.05 -24.19
N GLN A 174 6.74 -18.07 -23.99
CA GLN A 174 7.67 -18.62 -24.98
C GLN A 174 7.47 -20.12 -25.19
N HIS A 175 7.20 -20.88 -24.12
CA HIS A 175 6.89 -22.30 -24.21
C HIS A 175 5.60 -22.54 -25.03
N ASN A 176 4.53 -21.81 -24.72
CA ASN A 176 3.26 -21.90 -25.44
C ASN A 176 3.37 -21.48 -26.91
N GLN A 177 4.16 -20.44 -27.21
CA GLN A 177 4.44 -20.05 -28.59
C GLN A 177 5.22 -21.12 -29.36
N ARG A 178 6.20 -21.78 -28.72
CA ARG A 178 6.91 -22.91 -29.34
C ARG A 178 5.96 -24.07 -29.62
N LEU A 179 5.12 -24.45 -28.66
CA LEU A 179 4.11 -25.48 -28.87
C LEU A 179 3.14 -25.12 -30.00
N ALA A 180 2.69 -23.87 -30.08
CA ALA A 180 1.82 -23.41 -31.15
C ALA A 180 2.51 -23.45 -32.53
N ASN A 181 3.78 -23.03 -32.59
CA ASN A 181 4.59 -23.07 -33.82
C ASN A 181 4.88 -24.52 -34.25
N ASP A 182 5.20 -25.41 -33.30
CA ASP A 182 5.45 -26.83 -33.56
C ASP A 182 4.17 -27.52 -34.05
N ALA A 183 3.01 -27.20 -33.47
CA ALA A 183 1.71 -27.67 -33.95
C ALA A 183 1.38 -27.15 -35.36
N ALA A 184 1.65 -25.88 -35.64
CA ALA A 184 1.45 -25.30 -36.97
C ALA A 184 2.37 -25.95 -38.01
N MET A 185 3.64 -26.20 -37.67
CA MET A 185 4.62 -26.90 -38.52
C MET A 185 4.24 -28.37 -38.75
N ALA A 186 3.71 -29.06 -37.75
CA ALA A 186 3.19 -30.43 -37.88
C ALA A 186 1.95 -30.50 -38.77
N THR A 187 1.14 -29.43 -38.80
CA THR A 187 -0.03 -29.32 -39.69
C THR A 187 0.39 -29.12 -41.15
N LEU A 188 1.49 -28.39 -41.40
CA LEU A 188 2.04 -28.13 -42.73
C LEU A 188 2.84 -29.31 -43.30
N ASN A 189 3.37 -30.20 -42.44
CA ASN A 189 4.13 -31.37 -42.85
C ASN A 189 3.78 -32.58 -41.97
N PRO A 190 2.67 -33.30 -42.26
CA PRO A 190 2.20 -34.40 -41.44
C PRO A 190 3.14 -35.60 -41.56
N LYS A 191 4.09 -35.74 -40.64
CA LYS A 191 4.77 -37.02 -40.42
C LYS A 191 3.78 -37.99 -39.73
N PRO A 192 3.84 -39.29 -40.06
CA PRO A 192 3.00 -40.28 -39.37
C PRO A 192 3.24 -40.19 -37.87
N ALA A 193 2.15 -40.01 -37.11
CA ALA A 193 2.17 -39.88 -35.67
C ALA A 193 2.66 -41.20 -35.06
N TYR A 194 3.86 -41.18 -34.48
CA TYR A 194 4.37 -42.28 -33.68
C TYR A 194 3.48 -42.44 -32.43
N PRO A 195 2.94 -43.64 -32.13
CA PRO A 195 2.07 -43.88 -30.99
C PRO A 195 2.68 -43.50 -29.63
N GLU A 196 4.01 -43.49 -29.51
CA GLU A 196 4.71 -43.04 -28.30
C GLU A 196 4.55 -41.55 -27.96
N LEU A 197 4.10 -40.72 -28.90
CA LEU A 197 3.86 -39.29 -28.68
C LEU A 197 2.48 -38.97 -28.07
N ARG A 198 1.59 -39.97 -27.95
CA ARG A 198 0.28 -39.78 -27.31
C ARG A 198 0.43 -39.64 -25.78
N PRO A 199 -0.37 -38.77 -25.13
CA PRO A 199 -0.44 -38.70 -23.67
C PRO A 199 -0.60 -40.09 -23.06
N TRP A 200 0.09 -40.34 -21.94
CA TRP A 200 0.12 -41.69 -21.34
C TRP A 200 -1.29 -42.22 -21.00
N LEU A 201 -2.24 -41.33 -20.69
CA LEU A 201 -3.65 -41.66 -20.43
C LEU A 201 -4.33 -42.36 -21.63
N GLU A 202 -4.13 -41.82 -22.83
CA GLU A 202 -4.68 -42.40 -24.07
C GLU A 202 -3.96 -43.69 -24.44
N ARG A 203 -2.67 -43.78 -24.12
CA ARG A 203 -1.81 -44.91 -24.47
C ARG A 203 -2.13 -46.17 -23.67
N THR A 204 -2.53 -46.00 -22.40
CA THR A 204 -2.87 -47.12 -21.51
C THR A 204 -4.34 -47.51 -21.56
N GLY A 205 -5.18 -46.75 -22.30
CA GLY A 205 -6.63 -46.98 -22.30
C GLY A 205 -7.23 -46.81 -20.91
N TRP A 206 -6.64 -45.96 -20.07
CA TRP A 206 -7.05 -45.75 -18.67
C TRP A 206 -8.54 -45.44 -18.55
N GLU A 207 -9.07 -44.67 -19.50
CA GLU A 207 -10.47 -44.22 -19.56
C GLU A 207 -11.45 -45.37 -19.82
N VAL A 208 -10.98 -46.46 -20.44
CA VAL A 208 -11.75 -47.69 -20.68
C VAL A 208 -11.59 -48.67 -19.52
N THR A 209 -10.49 -48.57 -18.78
CA THR A 209 -10.11 -49.54 -17.74
C THR A 209 -10.88 -49.32 -16.42
N TYR A 210 -11.37 -48.11 -16.16
CA TYR A 210 -12.04 -47.73 -14.90
C TYR A 210 -13.45 -47.15 -15.09
N GLN A 211 -14.26 -47.76 -15.98
CA GLN A 211 -15.70 -47.51 -16.03
C GLN A 211 -16.46 -48.30 -14.97
#